data_AF-A0A4Y2VJY2-F1
#
_entry.id   AF-A0A4Y2VJY2-F1
#
_cell.length_a   1.000
_cell.length_b   1.000
_cell.length_c   1.000
_cell.angle_alpha   90.00
_cell.angle_beta   90.00
_cell.angle_gamma   90.00
#
_symmetry.space_group_name_H-M   'P 1'
#
loop_
_entity.id
_entity.type
_entity.pdbx_description
1 polymer ?
#
loop_
_entity_poly.entity_id
_entity_poly.type
_entity_poly.pdbx_seq_one_letter_code
_entity_poly.pdbx_strand_id
1 'polypeptide(L)'
;MQTGQQPTTFISVYSSPYSDIQETLLEIQEIISSLPREKIFIGADLNDHNTLWGYSDVDSRETANEELILANNLFINSSSDAPPTFTRNSSKGWPDLSLCTQ
;
A
#
# COMPACT_ATOMS: atom_id res chain seq x y z
N MET A 1 -18.33 23.02 -15.14
CA MET A 1 -17.80 21.93 -15.99
C MET A 1 -17.71 20.69 -15.12
N GLN A 2 -18.59 19.72 -15.35
CA GLN A 2 -18.52 18.44 -14.67
C GLN A 2 -17.75 17.54 -15.64
N THR A 3 -16.52 17.16 -15.29
CA THR A 3 -15.85 16.10 -16.04
C THR A 3 -16.73 14.86 -15.84
N GLY A 4 -17.14 14.18 -16.91
CA GLY A 4 -17.91 12.92 -16.82
C GLY A 4 -17.07 11.75 -16.26
N GLN A 5 -16.01 12.05 -15.51
CA GLN A 5 -15.08 11.10 -14.91
C GLN A 5 -15.49 10.84 -13.46
N GLN A 6 -15.42 9.57 -13.09
CA GLN A 6 -15.56 9.12 -11.71
C GLN A 6 -14.57 9.88 -10.80
N PRO A 7 -14.99 10.38 -9.61
CA PRO A 7 -14.07 11.01 -8.67
C PRO A 7 -12.90 10.08 -8.33
N THR A 8 -11.73 10.67 -8.13
CA THR A 8 -10.51 9.94 -7.77
C THR A 8 -9.98 10.48 -6.45
N THR A 9 -9.76 9.59 -5.50
CA THR A 9 -9.19 9.90 -4.18
C THR A 9 -7.75 9.38 -4.10
N PHE A 10 -6.86 10.23 -3.58
CA PHE A 10 -5.48 9.90 -3.29
C PHE A 10 -5.29 9.80 -1.77
N ILE A 11 -4.78 8.68 -1.30
CA ILE A 11 -4.52 8.41 0.11
C ILE A 11 -3.01 8.29 0.29
N SER A 12 -2.46 9.04 1.23
CA SER A 12 -1.08 8.90 1.67
C SER A 12 -1.08 8.21 3.03
N VAL A 13 -0.38 7.09 3.13
CA VAL A 13 -0.32 6.27 4.35
C VAL A 13 1.12 6.17 4.82
N TYR A 14 1.30 6.20 6.14
CA TYR A 14 2.55 5.85 6.78
C TYR A 14 2.23 4.98 7.99
N SER A 15 2.78 3.76 8.03
CA SER A 15 2.76 2.88 9.20
C SER A 15 4.17 2.76 9.73
N SER A 16 4.38 3.21 10.98
CA SER A 16 5.68 3.11 11.64
C SER A 16 6.10 1.63 11.77
N PRO A 17 7.40 1.30 11.57
CA PRO A 17 7.90 -0.06 11.75
C PRO A 17 7.74 -0.58 13.19
N TYR A 18 7.50 0.32 14.14
CA TYR A 18 7.34 0.00 15.56
C TYR A 18 5.87 -0.04 16.02
N SER A 19 4.93 0.31 15.14
CA SER A 19 3.50 0.31 15.44
C SER A 19 2.84 -0.98 14.98
N ASP A 20 1.74 -1.35 15.64
CA ASP A 20 0.87 -2.40 15.14
C ASP A 20 0.29 -1.99 13.79
N ILE A 21 0.54 -2.81 12.76
CA ILE A 21 0.06 -2.52 11.41
C ILE A 21 -1.47 -2.54 11.35
N GLN A 22 -2.13 -3.33 12.20
CA GLN A 22 -3.57 -3.53 12.16
C GLN A 22 -4.35 -2.22 12.32
N GLU A 23 -3.86 -1.31 13.17
CA GLU A 23 -4.49 0.02 13.33
C GLU A 23 -4.49 0.79 12.00
N THR A 24 -3.36 0.82 11.30
CA THR A 24 -3.25 1.49 10.00
C THR A 24 -4.15 0.81 8.95
N LEU A 25 -4.19 -0.52 8.91
CA LEU A 25 -5.00 -1.24 7.91
C LEU A 25 -6.50 -1.09 8.14
N LEU A 26 -6.93 -1.04 9.41
CA LEU A 26 -8.32 -0.76 9.76
C LEU A 26 -8.74 0.65 9.28
N GLU A 27 -7.90 1.66 9.49
CA GLU A 27 -8.18 3.02 8.98
C GLU A 27 -8.28 3.03 7.44
N ILE A 28 -7.37 2.34 6.73
CA ILE A 28 -7.45 2.22 5.26
C ILE A 28 -8.75 1.54 4.84
N GLN A 29 -9.13 0.44 5.51
CA GLN A 29 -10.36 -0.30 5.22
C GLN A 29 -11.60 0.59 5.41
N GLU A 30 -11.65 1.37 6.49
CA GLU A 30 -12.76 2.29 6.77
C GLU A 30 -12.85 3.37 5.69
N ILE A 31 -11.72 3.95 5.29
CA ILE A 31 -11.67 4.95 4.21
C ILE A 31 -12.17 4.35 2.90
N ILE A 32 -11.64 3.20 2.47
CA ILE A 32 -12.07 2.53 1.23
C ILE A 32 -13.58 2.25 1.26
N SER A 33 -14.08 1.73 2.39
CA SER A 33 -15.50 1.40 2.56
C SER A 33 -16.41 2.63 2.51
N SER A 34 -15.89 3.82 2.87
CA SER A 34 -16.62 5.08 2.80
C SER A 34 -16.70 5.68 1.39
N LEU A 35 -15.90 5.17 0.42
CA LEU A 35 -15.77 5.71 -0.93
C LEU A 35 -16.17 4.71 -2.04
N PRO A 36 -17.36 4.08 -2.00
CA PRO A 36 -17.73 2.95 -2.87
C PRO A 36 -17.88 3.29 -4.37
N ARG A 37 -17.78 4.57 -4.75
CA ARG A 37 -17.92 5.05 -6.13
C ARG A 37 -16.72 5.82 -6.61
N GLU A 38 -15.60 5.79 -5.90
CA GLU A 38 -14.39 6.51 -6.30
C GLU A 38 -13.34 5.54 -6.81
N LYS A 39 -12.49 6.03 -7.73
CA LYS A 39 -11.21 5.38 -7.99
C LYS A 39 -10.27 5.77 -6.86
N ILE A 40 -9.55 4.81 -6.29
CA ILE A 40 -8.65 5.06 -5.16
C ILE A 40 -7.22 4.78 -5.61
N PHE A 41 -6.30 5.68 -5.26
CA PHE A 41 -4.86 5.48 -5.36
C PHE A 41 -4.25 5.67 -3.97
N ILE A 42 -3.45 4.71 -3.52
CA ILE A 42 -2.82 4.72 -2.20
C ILE A 42 -1.31 4.71 -2.41
N GLY A 43 -0.62 5.73 -1.93
CA GLY A 43 0.82 5.70 -1.71
C GLY A 43 1.07 5.41 -0.23
N ALA A 44 1.79 4.35 0.08
CA ALA A 44 1.93 3.88 1.45
C ALA A 44 3.36 3.49 1.77
N ASP A 45 3.93 4.03 2.84
CA ASP A 45 5.09 3.44 3.50
C ASP A 45 4.57 2.53 4.62
N LEU A 46 4.52 1.22 4.36
CA LEU A 46 3.95 0.24 5.30
C LEU A 46 5.02 -0.43 6.18
N ASN A 47 6.30 -0.17 5.91
CA ASN A 47 7.42 -0.84 6.56
C ASN A 47 7.26 -2.37 6.61
N ASP A 48 6.77 -2.97 5.52
CA ASP A 48 6.58 -4.41 5.36
C ASP A 48 7.51 -4.98 4.30
N HIS A 49 8.05 -6.16 4.58
CA HIS A 49 8.83 -6.95 3.65
C HIS A 49 7.93 -7.95 2.93
N ASN A 50 7.88 -7.84 1.59
CA ASN A 50 7.23 -8.84 0.75
C ASN A 50 7.98 -9.03 -0.57
N THR A 51 8.03 -10.30 -1.00
CA THR A 51 8.65 -10.71 -2.27
C THR A 51 7.93 -10.17 -3.51
N LEU A 52 6.65 -9.83 -3.40
CA LEU A 52 5.84 -9.27 -4.49
C LEU A 52 6.31 -7.89 -4.96
N TRP A 53 6.95 -7.09 -4.09
CA TRP A 53 7.35 -5.72 -4.40
C TRP A 53 8.83 -5.40 -4.13
N GLY A 54 9.68 -6.42 -3.98
CA GLY A 54 11.12 -6.28 -4.14
C GLY A 54 11.99 -6.84 -3.02
N TYR A 55 11.41 -7.26 -1.89
CA TYR A 55 12.20 -7.92 -0.84
C TYR A 55 12.54 -9.37 -1.23
N SER A 56 13.64 -9.89 -0.67
CA SER A 56 14.01 -11.31 -0.83
C SER A 56 13.36 -12.21 0.22
N ASP A 57 12.70 -11.61 1.20
CA ASP A 57 12.08 -12.23 2.36
C ASP A 57 10.69 -11.63 2.62
N VAL A 58 9.97 -12.25 3.54
CA VAL A 58 8.70 -11.77 4.09
C VAL A 58 8.86 -11.55 5.59
N ASP A 59 8.19 -10.54 6.14
CA ASP A 59 8.14 -10.32 7.59
C ASP A 59 6.76 -10.65 8.17
N SER A 60 6.58 -10.40 9.47
CA SER A 60 5.33 -10.68 10.19
C SER A 60 4.11 -9.84 9.76
N ARG A 61 4.31 -8.77 9.00
CA ARG A 61 3.28 -7.82 8.54
C ARG A 61 2.68 -8.22 7.19
N GLU A 62 3.38 -9.05 6.43
CA GLU A 62 3.04 -9.49 5.08
C GLU A 62 1.58 -9.96 4.96
N THR A 63 1.19 -10.93 5.79
CA THR A 63 -0.12 -11.57 5.69
C THR A 63 -1.25 -10.55 5.83
N ALA A 64 -1.11 -9.58 6.73
CA ALA A 64 -2.13 -8.55 6.94
C ALA A 64 -2.27 -7.60 5.75
N ASN A 65 -1.16 -7.23 5.12
CA ASN A 65 -1.17 -6.38 3.93
C ASN A 65 -1.75 -7.11 2.72
N GLU A 66 -1.38 -8.39 2.52
CA GLU A 66 -1.94 -9.21 1.45
C GLU A 66 -3.45 -9.39 1.62
N GLU A 67 -3.91 -9.64 2.85
CA GLU A 67 -5.34 -9.72 3.15
C GLU A 67 -6.08 -8.43 2.83
N LEU A 68 -5.52 -7.25 3.17
CA LEU A 68 -6.12 -5.95 2.81
C LEU A 68 -6.20 -5.79 1.28
N ILE A 69 -5.12 -6.12 0.56
CA ILE A 69 -5.04 -6.01 -0.90
C ILE A 69 -6.09 -6.90 -1.56
N LEU A 70 -6.18 -8.17 -1.13
CA LEU A 70 -7.14 -9.14 -1.65
C LEU A 70 -8.58 -8.78 -1.30
N ALA A 71 -8.86 -8.39 -0.05
CA ALA A 71 -10.20 -8.04 0.41
C ALA A 71 -10.81 -6.84 -0.35
N ASN A 72 -9.96 -5.91 -0.79
CA ASN A 72 -10.38 -4.70 -1.50
C ASN A 72 -10.12 -4.75 -3.01
N ASN A 73 -9.67 -5.89 -3.55
CA ASN A 73 -9.28 -6.05 -4.96
C ASN A 73 -8.32 -4.93 -5.45
N LEU A 74 -7.33 -4.60 -4.63
CA LEU A 74 -6.33 -3.59 -4.97
C LEU A 74 -5.26 -4.18 -5.89
N PHE A 75 -4.80 -3.38 -6.84
CA PHE A 75 -3.67 -3.69 -7.70
C PHE A 75 -2.40 -3.12 -7.10
N ILE A 76 -1.34 -3.93 -7.08
CA ILE A 76 0.02 -3.49 -6.73
C ILE A 76 0.65 -2.88 -7.98
N ASN A 77 0.98 -1.58 -7.92
CA ASN A 77 1.64 -0.86 -9.01
C ASN A 77 3.17 -0.85 -8.85
N SER A 78 3.69 -1.23 -7.68
CA SER A 78 5.11 -1.44 -7.46
C SER A 78 5.57 -2.71 -8.20
N SER A 79 6.76 -2.65 -8.82
CA SER A 79 7.35 -3.81 -9.50
C SER A 79 8.49 -4.40 -8.67
N SER A 80 8.60 -5.72 -8.62
CA SER A 80 9.64 -6.42 -7.86
C SER A 80 11.05 -6.19 -8.41
N ASP A 81 11.17 -5.77 -9.66
CA ASP A 81 12.45 -5.41 -10.32
C ASP A 81 12.81 -3.92 -10.17
N ALA A 82 11.96 -3.14 -9.49
CA ALA A 82 12.20 -1.72 -9.27
C ALA A 82 13.42 -1.48 -8.34
N PRO A 83 14.12 -0.34 -8.50
CA PRO A 83 15.14 0.07 -7.54
C PRO A 83 14.57 0.19 -6.11
N PRO A 84 15.41 0.04 -5.07
CA PRO A 84 14.99 0.24 -3.69
C PRO A 84 14.40 1.64 -3.48
N THR A 85 13.27 1.71 -2.79
CA THR A 85 12.61 2.99 -2.45
C THR A 85 13.22 3.61 -1.19
N PHE A 86 13.86 2.79 -0.35
CA PHE A 86 14.62 3.22 0.81
C PHE A 86 16.09 2.82 0.70
N THR A 87 17.00 3.79 0.91
CA THR A 87 18.44 3.52 1.02
C THR A 87 19.03 4.26 2.20
N ARG A 88 19.69 3.53 3.10
CA ARG A 88 20.44 4.11 4.23
C ARG A 88 21.77 3.40 4.38
N ASN A 89 22.87 4.12 4.20
CA ASN A 89 24.22 3.56 4.12
C ASN A 89 24.27 2.45 3.05
N SER A 90 24.64 1.23 3.43
CA SER A 90 24.65 0.05 2.57
C SER A 90 23.30 -0.70 2.55
N SER A 91 22.34 -0.34 3.39
CA SER A 91 21.03 -0.99 3.47
C SER A 91 20.10 -0.46 2.38
N LYS A 92 19.36 -1.39 1.76
CA LYS A 92 18.36 -1.15 0.71
C LYS A 92 17.05 -1.80 1.14
N GLY A 93 15.93 -1.13 0.88
CA GLY A 93 14.59 -1.64 1.17
C GLY A 93 13.54 -1.11 0.19
N TRP A 94 12.38 -1.76 0.21
CA TRP A 94 11.19 -1.44 -0.58
C TRP A 94 9.96 -1.26 0.32
N PRO A 95 10.02 -0.45 1.40
CA PRO A 95 8.88 -0.31 2.33
C PRO A 95 7.70 0.46 1.72
N ASP A 96 7.94 1.16 0.60
CA ASP A 96 6.96 1.99 -0.09
C ASP A 96 6.18 1.20 -1.16
N LEU A 97 4.86 1.32 -1.11
CA LEU A 97 3.90 0.72 -2.02
C LEU A 97 3.03 1.76 -2.70
N SER A 98 2.71 1.47 -3.95
CA SER A 98 1.63 2.15 -4.67
C SER A 98 0.54 1.14 -5.00
N LEU A 99 -0.68 1.39 -4.51
CA LEU A 99 -1.85 0.55 -4.74
C LEU A 99 -2.96 1.33 -5.44
N CYS A 100 -3.80 0.67 -6.23
CA CYS A 100 -5.01 1.31 -6.75
C CYS A 100 -6.18 0.35 -6.96
N THR A 101 -7.40 0.87 -6.99
CA THR A 101 -8.58 0.12 -7.45
C THR A 101 -8.55 -0.01 -8.98
N GLN A 102 -9.21 -1.04 -9.53
CA GLN A 102 -9.51 -1.13 -10.97
C GLN A 102 -10.28 0.09 -11.45
#